data_AF-A0A661NKA9-F1
#
_entry.id   AF-A0A661NKA9-F1
#
_cell.length_a   1.000
_cell.length_b   1.000
_cell.length_c   1.000
_cell.angle_alpha   90.00
_cell.angle_beta   90.00
_cell.angle_gamma   90.00
#
_symmetry.space_group_name_H-M   'P 1'
#
loop_
_entity.id
_entity.type
_entity.pdbx_description
1 polymer ?
#
loop_
_entity_poly.entity_id
_entity_poly.type
_entity_poly.pdbx_seq_one_letter_code
_entity_poly.pdbx_strand_id
1 'polypeptide(L)'
;MEELDVGGVRCSEVLDVLSDFVDGDIDDAMRTRVEAHLQGCENCARFGKSFGGVVEAMRSAAAPAPLDEDLIGRLKAALNGDD
;
A
#
# COMPACT_ATOMS: atom_id res chain seq x y z
N MET A 1 5.33 0.34 26.01
CA MET A 1 4.72 0.10 24.68
C MET A 1 4.49 -1.40 24.63
N GLU A 2 3.24 -1.84 24.67
CA GLU A 2 2.94 -3.27 24.63
C GLU A 2 3.12 -3.74 23.19
N GLU A 3 3.98 -4.74 23.00
CA GLU A 3 4.25 -5.32 21.70
C GLU A 3 3.39 -6.57 21.55
N LEU A 4 2.54 -6.59 20.53
CA LEU A 4 1.67 -7.71 20.22
C LEU A 4 2.30 -8.54 19.10
N ASP A 5 2.12 -9.85 19.17
CA ASP A 5 2.34 -10.77 18.05
C ASP A 5 0.96 -11.17 17.51
N VAL A 6 0.68 -10.75 16.28
CA VAL A 6 -0.58 -11.04 15.57
C VAL A 6 -0.21 -11.53 14.19
N GLY A 7 -0.69 -12.71 13.81
CA GLY A 7 -0.39 -13.30 12.51
C GLY A 7 1.07 -13.73 12.34
N GLY A 8 1.84 -13.87 13.43
CA GLY A 8 3.25 -14.29 13.40
C GLY A 8 4.21 -13.16 13.03
N VAL A 9 3.82 -11.91 13.31
CA VAL A 9 4.68 -10.72 13.21
C VAL A 9 4.39 -9.77 14.37
N ARG A 10 5.44 -9.13 14.87
CA ARG A 10 5.36 -8.16 15.97
C ARG A 10 5.14 -6.75 15.46
N CYS A 11 4.70 -5.85 16.34
CA CYS A 11 4.49 -4.44 15.98
C CYS A 11 5.75 -3.79 15.37
N SER A 12 6.94 -4.10 15.91
CA SER A 12 8.22 -3.60 15.40
C SER A 12 8.51 -4.08 13.98
N GLU A 13 8.33 -5.37 13.73
CA GLU A 13 8.50 -5.96 12.39
C GLU A 13 7.52 -5.38 11.37
N VAL A 14 6.29 -5.06 11.77
CA VAL A 14 5.33 -4.36 10.90
C VAL A 14 5.82 -2.95 10.56
N LEU A 15 6.38 -2.21 11.53
CA LEU A 15 6.92 -0.87 11.29
C LEU A 15 8.13 -0.91 10.35
N ASP A 16 8.98 -1.94 10.45
CA ASP A 16 10.15 -2.12 9.60
C ASP A 16 9.78 -2.31 8.12
N VAL A 17 8.67 -3.00 7.84
CA VAL A 17 8.21 -3.30 6.46
C VAL A 17 7.08 -2.39 5.97
N LEU A 18 6.65 -1.41 6.76
CA LEU A 18 5.44 -0.63 6.45
C LEU A 18 5.58 0.22 5.18
N SER A 19 6.79 0.72 4.89
CA SER A 19 7.04 1.47 3.65
C SER A 19 6.87 0.56 2.43
N ASP A 20 7.55 -0.57 2.43
CA ASP A 20 7.46 -1.56 1.35
C ASP A 20 6.01 -2.05 1.16
N PHE A 21 5.28 -2.22 2.27
CA PHE A 21 3.86 -2.59 2.23
C PHE A 21 2.98 -1.56 1.50
N VAL A 22 3.16 -0.25 1.76
CA VAL A 22 2.36 0.80 1.10
C VAL A 22 2.83 1.09 -0.33
N ASP A 23 4.09 0.82 -0.63
CA ASP A 23 4.66 0.95 -1.97
C ASP A 23 4.33 -0.25 -2.86
N GLY A 24 3.93 -1.38 -2.26
CA GLY A 24 3.59 -2.60 -2.97
C GLY A 24 4.78 -3.55 -3.14
N ASP A 25 5.97 -3.15 -2.72
CA ASP A 25 7.24 -3.86 -2.84
C ASP A 25 7.44 -4.89 -1.72
N ILE A 26 6.40 -5.68 -1.45
CA ILE A 26 6.39 -6.69 -0.39
C ILE A 26 5.85 -8.02 -0.92
N ASP A 27 6.42 -9.15 -0.48
CA ASP A 27 5.94 -10.46 -0.89
C ASP A 27 4.54 -10.79 -0.33
N ASP A 28 3.81 -11.68 -1.01
CA ASP A 28 2.42 -12.03 -0.68
C ASP A 28 2.26 -12.64 0.73
N ALA A 29 3.26 -13.39 1.18
CA ALA A 29 3.23 -14.03 2.49
C ALA A 29 3.38 -13.00 3.61
N MET A 30 4.28 -12.04 3.45
CA MET A 30 4.46 -10.93 4.38
C MET A 30 3.29 -9.95 4.32
N ARG A 31 2.77 -9.64 3.13
CA ARG A 31 1.54 -8.84 2.96
C ARG A 31 0.40 -9.39 3.80
N THR A 32 0.14 -10.69 3.69
CA THR A 32 -0.93 -11.36 4.46
C THR A 32 -0.72 -11.23 5.97
N ARG A 33 0.52 -11.37 6.45
CA ARG A 33 0.86 -11.23 7.88
C ARG A 33 0.66 -9.79 8.37
N VAL A 34 1.11 -8.80 7.60
CA VAL A 34 0.91 -7.38 7.90
C VAL A 34 -0.57 -7.03 7.94
N GLU A 35 -1.36 -7.48 6.96
CA GLU A 35 -2.81 -7.26 6.93
C GLU A 35 -3.51 -7.86 8.16
N ALA A 36 -3.18 -9.11 8.52
CA ALA A 36 -3.68 -9.74 9.73
C ALA A 36 -3.29 -8.96 11.00
N HIS A 37 -2.06 -8.45 11.07
CA HIS A 37 -1.60 -7.66 12.20
C HIS A 37 -2.33 -6.32 12.30
N LEU A 38 -2.53 -5.60 11.19
CA LEU A 38 -3.27 -4.35 11.15
C LEU A 38 -4.75 -4.54 11.54
N GLN A 39 -5.33 -5.72 11.32
CA GLN A 39 -6.67 -6.06 11.79
C GLN A 39 -6.74 -6.38 13.28
N GLY A 40 -5.67 -6.94 13.87
CA GLY A 40 -5.66 -7.38 15.27
C GLY A 40 -4.98 -6.42 16.26
N CYS A 41 -4.25 -5.40 15.79
CA CYS A 41 -3.52 -4.45 16.63
C CYS A 41 -3.99 -3.01 16.38
N GLU A 42 -4.75 -2.44 17.34
CA GLU A 42 -5.31 -1.08 17.22
C GLU A 42 -4.22 0.00 17.06
N ASN A 43 -3.07 -0.16 17.71
CA ASN A 43 -1.96 0.79 17.61
C ASN A 43 -1.36 0.80 16.20
N CYS A 44 -1.12 -0.37 15.62
CA CYS A 44 -0.61 -0.48 14.25
C CYS A 44 -1.67 -0.04 13.23
N ALA A 45 -2.96 -0.34 13.45
CA ALA A 45 -4.05 0.14 12.61
C ALA A 45 -4.10 1.68 12.56
N ARG A 46 -4.04 2.34 13.73
CA ARG A 46 -4.04 3.80 13.84
C ARG A 46 -2.81 4.42 13.18
N PHE A 47 -1.62 3.85 13.44
CA PHE A 47 -0.38 4.34 12.85
C PHE A 47 -0.36 4.15 11.34
N GLY A 48 -0.68 2.95 10.85
CA GLY A 48 -0.71 2.61 9.42
C GLY A 48 -1.67 3.50 8.63
N LYS A 49 -2.84 3.82 9.19
CA LYS A 49 -3.77 4.79 8.58
C LYS A 49 -3.15 6.17 8.42
N SER A 50 -2.50 6.70 9.47
CA SER A 50 -1.84 8.01 9.41
C SER A 50 -0.67 8.00 8.42
N PHE A 51 0.15 6.94 8.44
CA PHE A 51 1.29 6.78 7.54
C PHE A 51 0.85 6.72 6.07
N GLY A 52 -0.12 5.85 5.75
CA GLY A 52 -0.69 5.77 4.40
C GLY A 52 -1.30 7.10 3.93
N GLY A 53 -1.94 7.85 4.84
CA GLY A 53 -2.46 9.19 4.52
C GLY A 53 -1.35 10.20 4.16
N VAL A 54 -0.20 10.16 4.83
CA VAL A 54 0.97 11.00 4.49
C VAL A 54 1.53 10.61 3.13
N VAL A 55 1.72 9.31 2.88
CA VAL A 55 2.23 8.80 1.60
C VAL A 55 1.31 9.20 0.45
N GLU A 56 -0.01 9.06 0.61
CA GLU A 56 -0.99 9.46 -0.38
C GLU A 56 -0.95 10.97 -0.67
N ALA A 57 -0.81 11.80 0.37
CA ALA A 57 -0.66 13.25 0.20
C ALA A 57 0.62 13.61 -0.57
N MET A 58 1.72 12.90 -0.33
CA MET A 58 2.97 13.11 -1.06
C MET A 58 2.86 12.67 -2.53
N ARG A 59 2.24 11.51 -2.80
CA ARG A 59 1.97 11.03 -4.16
C ARG A 59 1.07 11.98 -4.93
N SER A 60 0.05 12.53 -4.28
CA SER A 60 -0.87 13.53 -4.87
C SER A 60 -0.20 14.88 -5.16
N ALA A 61 0.78 15.27 -4.33
CA ALA A 61 1.54 16.50 -4.54
C ALA A 61 2.60 16.38 -5.65
N ALA A 62 3.06 15.15 -5.94
CA ALA A 62 3.92 14.91 -7.08
C ALA A 62 3.11 15.06 -8.37
N ALA A 63 3.53 15.96 -9.27
CA ALA A 63 2.90 16.07 -10.58
C ALA A 63 3.12 14.75 -11.34
N PRO A 64 2.06 14.03 -11.75
CA PRO A 64 2.24 12.84 -12.56
C PRO A 64 2.94 13.21 -13.86
N ALA A 65 3.83 12.35 -14.32
CA ALA A 65 4.38 12.50 -15.65
C ALA A 65 3.21 12.52 -16.66
N PRO A 66 3.23 13.40 -17.66
CA PRO A 66 2.21 13.39 -18.69
C PRO A 66 2.18 12.01 -19.35
N LEU A 67 0.99 11.42 -19.41
CA LEU A 67 0.78 10.14 -20.06
C LEU A 67 0.79 10.32 -21.58
N ASP A 68 1.27 9.31 -22.29
CA ASP A 68 1.22 9.30 -23.76
C ASP A 68 -0.24 9.13 -24.22
N GLU A 69 -0.75 10.11 -24.95
CA GLU A 69 -2.11 10.14 -25.48
C GLU A 69 -2.38 8.99 -26.47
N ASP A 70 -1.37 8.53 -27.23
CA ASP A 70 -1.53 7.37 -28.13
C ASP A 70 -1.77 6.09 -27.32
N LEU A 71 -0.99 5.90 -26.26
CA LEU A 71 -1.14 4.77 -25.35
C LEU A 71 -2.51 4.81 -24.65
N ILE A 72 -2.96 5.99 -24.20
CA ILE A 72 -4.30 6.17 -23.61
C ILE A 72 -5.38 5.79 -24.62
N GLY A 73 -5.26 6.24 -25.88
CA GLY A 73 -6.21 5.93 -26.94
C GLY A 73 -6.34 4.42 -27.17
N ARG A 74 -5.20 3.72 -27.25
CA ARG A 74 -5.16 2.26 -27.43
C ARG A 74 -5.73 1.49 -26.24
N LEU A 75 -5.41 1.90 -25.01
CA LEU A 75 -5.99 1.32 -23.79
C LEU A 75 -7.51 1.48 -23.75
N LYS A 76 -8.03 2.66 -24.11
CA LYS A 76 -9.47 2.93 -24.17
C LYS A 76 -10.18 2.05 -25.22
N ALA A 77 -9.62 1.92 -26.42
CA ALA A 77 -10.17 1.07 -27.47
C ALA A 77 -10.24 -0.41 -27.04
N ALA A 78 -9.16 -0.92 -26.43
CA ALA A 78 -9.10 -2.29 -25.92
C ALA A 78 -10.12 -2.55 -24.79
N LEU A 79 -10.32 -1.60 -23.87
CA LEU A 79 -11.31 -1.72 -22.80
C LEU A 79 -12.76 -1.65 -23.32
N ASN A 80 -13.01 -0.92 -24.39
CA ASN A 80 -14.33 -0.80 -25.02
C ASN A 80 -14.66 -1.97 -25.96
N GLY A 81 -13.68 -2.80 -26.31
CA GLY A 81 -13.85 -3.95 -27.20
C GLY A 81 -14.02 -3.57 -28.67
N ASP A 82 -13.46 -2.43 -29.10
CA ASP A 82 -13.52 -1.92 -30.47
C ASP A 82 -12.52 -2.62 -31.44
N ASP A 83 -12.22 -3.91 -31.22
CA ASP A 83 -11.40 -4.74 -32.13
C ASP A 83 -12.23 -5.31 -33.31
#